data_AF-A0A8T6WAI8-F1
#
_entry.id   AF-A0A8T6WAI8-F1
#
_cell.length_a   1.000
_cell.length_b   1.000
_cell.length_c   1.000
_cell.angle_alpha   90.00
_cell.angle_beta   90.00
_cell.angle_gamma   90.00
#
_symmetry.space_group_name_H-M   'P 1'
#
loop_
_entity.id
_entity.type
_entity.pdbx_description
1 polymer ?
#
loop_
_entity_poly.entity_id
_entity_poly.type
_entity_poly.pdbx_seq_one_letter_code
_entity_poly.pdbx_strand_id
1 'polypeptide(L)' 'MIFEVESWKVAEGKEEEHKAWMRKWLQWVNDHRELFPEWKSVRYFVKDIAGKESERHMVIWEYES' A
#
# COMPACT_ATOMS: atom_id res chain seq x y z
N MET A 1 -20.04 -0.99 -1.52
CA MET A 1 -18.70 -0.37 -1.60
C MET A 1 -17.91 -0.81 -0.40
N ILE A 2 -17.00 -1.75 -0.62
CA ILE A 2 -16.15 -2.33 0.40
C ILE A 2 -14.76 -1.72 0.25
N PHE A 3 -14.18 -1.29 1.37
CA PHE A 3 -12.78 -0.91 1.45
C PHE A 3 -12.07 -1.84 2.40
N GLU A 4 -10.90 -2.28 1.98
CA GLU A 4 -9.94 -2.94 2.86
C GLU A 4 -8.77 -1.98 3.07
N VAL A 5 -8.32 -1.89 4.32
CA VAL A 5 -7.20 -1.02 4.70
C VAL A 5 -6.23 -1.85 5.50
N GLU A 6 -5.01 -1.96 5.01
CA GLU A 6 -3.88 -2.53 5.75
C GLU A 6 -2.90 -1.42 6.10
N SER A 7 -2.34 -1.47 7.30
CA SER A 7 -1.30 -0.54 7.73
C SER A 7 -0.24 -1.20 8.58
N TRP A 8 1.00 -0.75 8.44
CA TRP A 8 2.15 -1.34 9.13
C TRP A 8 3.24 -0.30 9.44
N LYS A 9 4.18 -0.70 10.30
CA LYS A 9 5.49 -0.03 10.42
C LYS A 9 6.52 -0.82 9.62
N VAL A 10 7.47 -0.11 9.04
CA VAL A 10 8.66 -0.74 8.49
C VAL A 10 9.63 -1.03 9.63
N ALA A 11 10.31 -2.18 9.55
CA ALA A 11 11.37 -2.50 10.50
C ALA A 11 12.52 -1.48 10.37
N GLU A 12 13.12 -1.11 11.49
CA GLU A 12 14.20 -0.13 11.52
C GLU A 12 15.35 -0.52 10.58
N GLY A 13 15.79 0.43 9.75
CA GLY A 13 16.87 0.23 8.78
C GLY A 13 16.45 -0.48 7.49
N LYS A 14 15.15 -0.75 7.31
CA LYS A 14 14.59 -1.40 6.11
C LYS A 14 13.79 -0.45 5.22
N GLU A 15 13.84 0.86 5.47
CA GLU A 15 12.99 1.87 4.83
C GLU A 15 13.20 1.94 3.31
N GLU A 16 14.46 2.01 2.86
CA GLU A 16 14.77 2.08 1.43
C GLU A 16 14.52 0.75 0.71
N GLU A 17 14.80 -0.38 1.37
CA GLU A 17 14.49 -1.71 0.84
C GLU A 17 12.97 -1.88 0.67
N HIS A 18 12.21 -1.54 1.70
CA HIS A 18 10.74 -1.58 1.69
C HIS A 18 10.17 -0.67 0.59
N LYS A 19 10.66 0.56 0.47
CA LYS A 19 10.24 1.51 -0.57
C LYS A 19 10.52 0.99 -1.98
N ALA A 20 11.66 0.34 -2.20
CA ALA A 20 11.99 -0.29 -3.48
C ALA A 20 11.03 -1.45 -3.80
N TRP A 21 10.72 -2.29 -2.81
CA TRP A 21 9.76 -3.37 -2.96
C TRP A 21 8.33 -2.88 -3.19
N MET A 22 7.87 -1.86 -2.47
CA MET A 22 6.55 -1.28 -2.68
C MET A 22 6.37 -0.71 -4.08
N ARG A 23 7.40 -0.03 -4.62
CA ARG A 23 7.36 0.44 -6.01
C ARG A 23 7.26 -0.70 -7.01
N LYS A 24 8.06 -1.76 -6.82
CA LYS A 24 8.01 -2.96 -7.68
C LYS A 24 6.65 -3.65 -7.61
N TRP A 25 6.11 -3.79 -6.41
CA TRP A 25 4.81 -4.43 -6.19
C TRP A 25 3.68 -3.62 -6.83
N LEU A 26 3.61 -2.30 -6.61
CA LEU A 26 2.60 -1.45 -7.24
C LEU A 26 2.69 -1.48 -8.77
N GLN A 27 3.91 -1.46 -9.33
CA GLN A 27 4.10 -1.61 -10.77
C GLN A 27 3.59 -2.97 -11.26
N TRP A 28 3.96 -4.05 -10.58
CA TRP A 28 3.52 -5.39 -10.95
C TRP A 28 1.99 -5.53 -10.89
N VAL A 29 1.35 -4.99 -9.86
CA VAL A 29 -0.12 -4.97 -9.75
C VAL A 29 -0.76 -4.20 -10.90
N ASN A 30 -0.18 -3.06 -11.29
CA ASN A 30 -0.66 -2.30 -12.43
C ASN A 30 -0.49 -3.06 -13.75
N ASP A 31 0.65 -3.72 -13.93
CA ASP A 31 0.95 -4.50 -15.13
C ASP A 31 0.10 -5.77 -15.26
N HIS A 32 -0.41 -6.28 -14.13
CA HIS A 32 -1.23 -7.50 -14.04
C HIS A 32 -2.62 -7.21 -13.47
N ARG A 33 -3.19 -6.03 -13.81
CA ARG A 33 -4.50 -5.57 -13.30
C ARG A 33 -5.61 -6.58 -13.61
N GLU A 34 -5.48 -7.37 -14.67
CA GLU A 34 -6.41 -8.44 -15.05
C GLU A 34 -6.55 -9.56 -14.01
N LEU A 35 -5.55 -9.73 -13.13
CA LEU A 35 -5.61 -10.72 -12.04
C LEU A 35 -6.54 -10.31 -10.90
N PHE A 36 -6.94 -9.04 -10.84
CA PHE A 36 -7.72 -8.45 -9.75
C PHE A 36 -9.05 -7.86 -10.25
N PRO A 37 -9.91 -8.63 -10.94
CA PRO A 37 -11.12 -8.10 -11.57
C PRO A 37 -12.07 -7.40 -10.60
N GLU A 38 -12.08 -7.81 -9.33
CA GLU A 38 -12.91 -7.26 -8.27
C GLU A 38 -12.38 -5.96 -7.65
N TRP A 39 -11.10 -5.64 -7.85
CA TRP A 39 -10.48 -4.42 -7.30
C TRP A 39 -10.78 -3.21 -8.16
N LYS A 40 -11.64 -2.32 -7.71
CA LYS A 40 -11.85 -1.02 -8.35
C LYS A 40 -10.60 -0.12 -8.29
N SER A 41 -9.90 -0.06 -7.16
CA SER A 41 -8.63 0.65 -7.05
C SER A 41 -7.73 0.10 -5.93
N VAL A 42 -6.41 0.30 -6.07
CA VAL A 42 -5.43 0.11 -5.00
C VAL A 42 -4.59 1.37 -4.85
N ARG A 43 -4.42 1.85 -3.62
CA ARG A 43 -3.69 3.09 -3.34
C ARG A 43 -2.77 2.91 -2.15
N TYR A 44 -1.56 3.45 -2.24
CA TYR A 44 -0.55 3.38 -1.20
C TYR A 44 -0.21 4.78 -0.67
N PHE A 45 -0.11 4.90 0.65
CA PHE A 45 0.18 6.15 1.34
C PHE A 45 1.20 5.94 2.45
N VAL A 46 1.97 6.99 2.71
CA VAL A 46 2.77 7.13 3.93
C VAL A 46 2.18 8.30 4.70
N LYS A 47 1.83 8.10 5.97
CA LYS A 47 1.18 9.11 6.80
C LYS A 47 1.83 9.20 8.18
N ASP A 48 2.16 10.42 8.58
CA ASP A 48 2.48 10.76 9.96
C ASP A 48 1.19 11.06 10.74
N ILE A 49 0.97 10.37 11.86
CA ILE A 49 -0.27 10.51 12.67
C ILE A 49 -0.04 11.46 13.86
N ALA A 50 1.17 11.47 14.43
CA ALA A 50 1.59 12.23 15.60
C ALA A 50 3.14 12.38 15.65
N GLY A 51 3.75 12.94 14.61
CA GLY A 51 5.21 13.15 14.51
C GLY A 51 5.97 12.00 13.83
N LYS A 52 7.27 12.18 13.53
CA LYS A 52 8.06 11.27 12.68
C LYS A 52 8.10 9.80 13.17
N GLU A 53 7.98 9.55 14.47
CA GLU A 53 7.97 8.18 15.03
C GLU A 53 6.65 7.42 14.83
N SER A 54 5.64 8.13 14.34
CA SER A 54 4.31 7.61 14.09
C SER A 54 4.05 7.31 12.61
N GLU A 55 5.08 7.36 11.76
CA GLU A 55 4.96 7.05 10.34
C GLU A 55 4.28 5.68 10.16
N ARG A 56 3.22 5.66 9.36
CA ARG A 56 2.50 4.46 8.96
C ARG A 56 2.49 4.35 7.45
N HIS A 57 2.83 3.17 6.99
CA HIS A 57 2.58 2.73 5.63
C HIS A 57 1.18 2.16 5.57
N MET A 58 0.45 2.50 4.52
CA MET A 58 -0.94 2.08 4.36
C MET A 58 -1.23 1.72 2.91
N VAL A 59 -1.95 0.62 2.70
CA VAL A 59 -2.60 0.30 1.42
C VAL A 59 -4.11 0.29 1.62
N ILE A 60 -4.81 0.87 0.65
CA ILE A 60 -6.27 0.87 0.58
C ILE A 60 -6.68 0.17 -0.71
N TRP A 61 -7.45 -0.90 -0.59
CA TRP A 61 -8.15 -1.54 -1.70
C TRP A 61 -9.61 -1.11 -1.69
N GLU A 62 -10.10 -0.72 -2.86
CA GLU A 62 -11.52 -0.46 -3.11
C GLU A 62 -12.04 -1.57 -4.02
N TYR A 63 -13.15 -2.18 -3.64
CA TYR A 63 -13.76 -3.29 -4.39
C TYR A 63 -15.03 -2.83 -5.13
N GLU A 64 -15.35 -3.49 -6.25
CA GLU A 64 -16.50 -3.17 -7.08
C GLU A 64 -17.85 -3.35 -6.37
N SER A 65 -18.01 -4.33 -5.46
CA SER A 65 -19.16 -4.44 -4.53
C SER A 65 -18.90 -5.38 -3.37
#